data_AF-A0A7C3NUX7-F1
#
_entry.id   AF-A0A7C3NUX7-F1
#
_cell.length_a   1.000
_cell.length_b   1.000
_cell.length_c   1.000
_cell.angle_alpha   90.00
_cell.angle_beta   90.00
_cell.angle_gamma   90.00
#
_symmetry.space_group_name_H-M   'P 1'
#
loop_
_entity.id
_entity.type
_entity.pdbx_description
1 polymer ?
#
loop_
_entity_poly.entity_id
_entity_poly.type
_entity_poly.pdbx_seq_one_letter_code
_entity_poly.pdbx_strand_id
1 'polypeptide(L)'
;MRRILLRIRRRRRRGQTMDFSPVENALREAVDQGVFPGAVVLVAKAEHVMFEQAFGFRSLIPEKTTLQPSSVFDLASLTKPLATTLAMMLLVREGKIRVDDRVNRFLPTFGVFGKNLTTVQQLLTHTSGLPAWKPYYQEVLNREKAGKIHFVASRGAKSYVTELVHREKPLQPPGKHCLYSDLGFIVLGELVETVTGMALDRFCLERIYKPLGLRSTGFVDLTQLRTRRVEAVTELIAPTEQCPWRKKILCGEVHDDNAYAMGGVAGHA
;
A
#
# COMPACT_ATOMS: atom_id res chain seq x y z
N MET A 1 7.21 -25.86 -45.04
CA MET A 1 7.53 -24.44 -44.75
C MET A 1 8.54 -24.37 -43.61
N ARG A 2 9.81 -24.14 -43.92
CA ARG A 2 10.94 -24.20 -42.97
C ARG A 2 10.97 -22.92 -42.11
N ARG A 3 10.94 -23.08 -40.79
CA ARG A 3 11.14 -21.99 -39.81
C ARG A 3 12.60 -21.56 -39.83
N ILE A 4 12.86 -20.32 -40.24
CA ILE A 4 14.17 -19.67 -40.17
C ILE A 4 14.41 -19.25 -38.72
N LEU A 5 15.33 -19.93 -38.03
CA LEU A 5 15.88 -19.51 -36.75
C LEU A 5 16.88 -18.36 -37.01
N LEU A 6 16.46 -17.12 -36.80
CA LEU A 6 17.37 -15.96 -36.81
C LEU A 6 18.17 -15.93 -35.51
N ARG A 7 19.36 -16.57 -35.55
CA ARG A 7 20.36 -16.52 -34.49
C ARG A 7 21.05 -15.14 -34.54
N ILE A 8 20.48 -14.15 -33.86
CA ILE A 8 21.10 -12.82 -33.73
C ILE A 8 22.36 -12.96 -32.87
N ARG A 9 23.54 -12.96 -33.52
CA ARG A 9 24.83 -12.78 -32.86
C ARG A 9 24.89 -11.37 -32.26
N ARG A 10 24.54 -11.21 -30.98
CA ARG A 10 24.77 -9.96 -30.24
C ARG A 10 26.28 -9.81 -30.01
N ARG A 11 26.89 -8.83 -30.68
CA ARG A 11 28.21 -8.29 -30.32
C ARG A 11 28.14 -7.81 -28.86
N ARG A 12 28.84 -8.50 -27.94
CA ARG A 12 29.13 -8.00 -26.60
C ARG A 12 29.98 -6.73 -26.75
N ARG A 13 29.37 -5.55 -26.63
CA ARG A 13 30.11 -4.35 -26.23
C ARG A 13 30.61 -4.62 -24.81
N ARG A 14 31.93 -4.62 -24.60
CA ARG A 14 32.56 -4.55 -23.27
C ARG A 14 32.19 -3.21 -22.64
N GLY A 15 30.97 -3.09 -22.11
CA GLY A 15 30.67 -2.09 -21.08
C GLY A 15 31.26 -2.61 -19.77
N GLN A 16 31.84 -1.73 -18.97
CA GLN A 16 32.25 -2.05 -17.60
C GLN A 16 31.09 -2.80 -16.91
N THR A 17 31.33 -4.04 -16.51
CA THR A 17 30.46 -4.72 -15.55
C THR A 17 30.51 -3.89 -14.28
N MET A 18 29.40 -3.27 -13.92
CA MET A 18 29.31 -2.59 -12.62
C MET A 18 29.60 -3.62 -11.54
N ASP A 19 30.49 -3.26 -10.62
CA ASP A 19 30.81 -4.08 -9.46
C ASP A 19 29.79 -3.80 -8.34
N PHE A 20 29.01 -4.82 -7.99
CA PHE A 20 28.02 -4.76 -6.91
C PHE A 20 28.55 -5.36 -5.59
N SER A 21 29.81 -5.79 -5.53
CA SER A 21 30.42 -6.34 -4.31
C SER A 21 30.28 -5.42 -3.08
N PRO A 22 30.39 -4.08 -3.19
CA PRO A 22 30.14 -3.19 -2.06
C PRO A 22 28.69 -3.26 -1.53
N VAL A 23 27.71 -3.39 -2.43
CA VAL A 23 26.29 -3.54 -2.07
C VAL A 23 26.06 -4.90 -1.40
N GLU A 24 26.61 -5.97 -1.96
CA GLU A 24 26.51 -7.31 -1.38
C GLU A 24 27.09 -7.37 0.03
N ASN A 25 28.30 -6.82 0.21
CA ASN A 25 28.98 -6.82 1.50
C ASN A 25 28.20 -6.01 2.53
N ALA A 26 27.71 -4.82 2.18
CA ALA A 26 26.90 -4.00 3.08
C ALA A 26 25.59 -4.69 3.50
N LEU A 27 24.92 -5.39 2.57
CA LEU A 27 23.68 -6.11 2.89
C LEU A 27 23.93 -7.35 3.74
N ARG A 28 25.01 -8.10 3.48
CA ARG A 28 25.41 -9.25 4.32
C ARG A 28 25.76 -8.79 5.72
N GLU A 29 26.58 -7.74 5.84
CA GLU A 29 26.96 -7.15 7.12
C GLU A 29 25.74 -6.67 7.92
N ALA A 30 24.79 -5.98 7.26
CA ALA A 30 23.56 -5.54 7.90
C ALA A 30 22.67 -6.70 8.40
N VAL A 31 22.61 -7.81 7.66
CA VAL A 31 21.93 -9.04 8.11
C VAL A 31 22.65 -9.67 9.29
N ASP A 32 23.98 -9.80 9.23
CA ASP A 32 24.80 -10.39 10.30
C ASP A 32 24.74 -9.58 11.59
N GLN A 33 24.66 -8.24 11.48
CA GLN A 33 24.47 -7.31 12.60
C GLN A 33 23.02 -7.25 13.12
N GLY A 34 22.07 -7.91 12.45
CA GLY A 34 20.67 -7.93 12.86
C GLY A 34 19.92 -6.61 12.63
N VAL A 35 20.38 -5.76 11.70
CA VAL A 35 19.69 -4.50 11.33
C VAL A 35 18.32 -4.81 10.72
N PHE A 36 18.24 -5.86 9.90
CA PHE A 36 17.01 -6.43 9.36
C PHE A 36 17.21 -7.93 9.12
N PRO A 37 16.13 -8.74 9.14
CA PRO A 37 16.23 -10.20 8.94
C PRO A 37 16.69 -10.57 7.53
N GLY A 38 16.33 -9.77 6.53
CA GLY A 38 16.69 -9.96 5.14
C GLY A 38 16.25 -8.80 4.25
N ALA A 39 16.79 -8.75 3.04
CA ALA A 39 16.47 -7.73 2.03
C ALA A 39 16.57 -8.30 0.61
N VAL A 40 15.75 -7.79 -0.30
CA VAL A 40 15.89 -8.00 -1.75
C VAL A 40 16.30 -6.68 -2.38
N VAL A 41 17.32 -6.70 -3.24
CA VAL A 41 17.74 -5.53 -4.00
C VAL A 41 17.68 -5.85 -5.48
N LEU A 42 16.99 -4.99 -6.23
CA LEU A 42 16.90 -5.01 -7.68
C LEU A 42 17.39 -3.69 -8.24
N VAL A 43 18.36 -3.73 -9.16
CA VAL A 43 18.87 -2.59 -9.91
C VAL A 43 18.67 -2.86 -11.39
N ALA A 44 17.94 -2.00 -12.07
CA ALA A 44 17.68 -2.10 -13.50
C ALA A 44 18.00 -0.78 -14.22
N LYS A 45 18.45 -0.89 -15.47
CA LYS A 45 18.65 0.25 -16.37
C LYS A 45 17.96 -0.03 -17.69
N ALA A 46 16.98 0.81 -18.03
CA ALA A 46 16.02 0.53 -19.10
C ALA A 46 15.41 -0.87 -18.89
N GLU A 47 15.40 -1.73 -19.91
CA GLU A 47 14.83 -3.08 -19.84
C GLU A 47 15.81 -4.14 -19.32
N HIS A 48 17.00 -3.76 -18.83
CA HIS A 48 18.02 -4.70 -18.39
C HIS A 48 18.16 -4.67 -16.87
N VAL A 49 17.85 -5.81 -16.24
CA VAL A 49 18.20 -6.07 -14.84
C VAL A 49 19.72 -6.23 -14.77
N MET A 50 20.35 -5.38 -13.97
CA MET A 50 21.80 -5.34 -13.77
C MET A 50 22.22 -6.12 -12.52
N PHE A 51 21.34 -6.16 -11.51
CA PHE A 51 21.55 -6.83 -10.25
C PHE A 51 20.18 -7.19 -9.64
N GLU A 52 20.03 -8.42 -9.15
CA GLU A 52 18.85 -8.88 -8.42
C GLU A 52 19.29 -9.98 -7.45
N GLN A 53 19.21 -9.71 -6.15
CA GLN A 53 19.65 -10.67 -5.14
C GLN A 53 18.88 -10.51 -3.83
N ALA A 54 18.64 -11.64 -3.17
CA ALA A 54 18.11 -11.71 -1.82
C ALA A 54 19.22 -11.99 -0.81
N PHE A 55 19.10 -11.40 0.37
CA PHE A 55 20.03 -11.53 1.48
C PHE A 55 19.24 -11.90 2.74
N GLY A 56 19.81 -12.78 3.57
CA GLY A 56 19.21 -13.16 4.85
C GLY A 56 17.95 -14.01 4.73
N PHE A 57 17.00 -13.73 5.62
CA PHE A 57 15.86 -14.59 5.91
C PHE A 57 14.55 -13.85 5.66
N ARG A 58 13.59 -14.54 5.04
CA ARG A 58 12.20 -14.10 4.89
C ARG A 58 11.50 -14.02 6.22
N SER A 59 11.76 -15.01 7.08
CA SER A 59 11.23 -15.07 8.42
C SER A 59 12.29 -15.58 9.38
N LEU A 60 12.27 -15.08 10.61
CA LEU A 60 13.03 -15.62 11.74
C LEU A 60 12.14 -16.46 12.67
N ILE A 61 10.84 -16.17 12.70
CA ILE A 61 9.84 -16.78 13.58
C ILE A 61 8.50 -16.96 12.84
N PRO A 62 7.73 -18.04 13.06
CA PRO A 62 8.05 -19.17 13.94
C PRO A 62 9.17 -20.07 13.39
N GLU A 63 9.39 -20.04 12.08
CA GLU A 63 10.43 -20.81 11.40
C GLU A 63 11.37 -19.88 10.64
N LYS A 64 12.67 -20.17 10.75
CA LYS A 64 13.71 -19.46 10.02
C LYS A 64 13.72 -19.92 8.55
N THR A 65 13.30 -19.04 7.64
CA THR A 65 13.18 -19.36 6.21
C THR A 65 13.99 -18.39 5.37
N THR A 66 14.67 -18.90 4.34
CA THR A 66 15.53 -18.08 3.45
C THR A 66 14.71 -17.12 2.61
N LEU A 67 15.20 -15.90 2.44
CA LEU A 67 14.57 -14.91 1.57
C LEU A 67 14.82 -15.24 0.10
N GLN A 68 13.78 -15.09 -0.73
CA GLN A 68 13.87 -15.26 -2.19
C GLN A 68 13.57 -13.93 -2.88
N PRO A 69 14.16 -13.63 -4.06
CA PRO A 69 13.80 -12.44 -4.82
C PRO A 69 12.29 -12.33 -5.14
N SER A 70 11.61 -13.47 -5.24
CA SER A 70 10.17 -13.58 -5.47
C SER A 70 9.31 -13.48 -4.21
N SER A 71 9.90 -13.28 -3.02
CA SER A 71 9.15 -13.08 -1.78
C SER A 71 8.31 -11.82 -1.88
N VAL A 72 7.07 -11.91 -1.39
CA VAL A 72 6.10 -10.81 -1.36
C VAL A 72 6.22 -10.07 -0.04
N PHE A 73 6.19 -8.75 -0.09
CA PHE A 73 6.28 -7.90 1.09
C PHE A 73 4.99 -7.09 1.27
N ASP A 74 4.62 -6.84 2.52
CA ASP A 74 3.73 -5.74 2.82
C ASP A 74 4.41 -4.42 2.40
N LEU A 75 3.72 -3.61 1.62
CA LEU A 75 4.29 -2.40 1.02
C LEU A 75 4.09 -1.16 1.91
N ALA A 76 3.33 -1.28 3.00
CA ALA A 76 2.98 -0.19 3.90
C ALA A 76 2.63 1.10 3.11
N SER A 77 3.27 2.21 3.47
CA SER A 77 3.02 3.50 2.82
C SER A 77 3.42 3.58 1.34
N LEU A 78 4.12 2.61 0.76
CA LEU A 78 4.31 2.56 -0.70
C LEU A 78 2.99 2.33 -1.44
N THR A 79 1.94 1.85 -0.75
CA THR A 79 0.56 1.83 -1.27
C THR A 79 0.13 3.20 -1.78
N LYS A 80 0.53 4.29 -1.12
CA LYS A 80 0.16 5.66 -1.51
C LYS A 80 0.57 5.97 -2.96
N PRO A 81 1.87 5.94 -3.35
CA PRO A 81 2.26 6.19 -4.73
C PRO A 81 1.93 5.03 -5.68
N LEU A 82 1.98 3.77 -5.24
CA LEU A 82 1.85 2.60 -6.13
C LEU A 82 0.40 2.16 -6.39
N ALA A 83 -0.55 2.60 -5.58
CA ALA A 83 -1.96 2.29 -5.74
C ALA A 83 -2.81 3.57 -5.85
N THR A 84 -2.88 4.34 -4.77
CA THR A 84 -3.87 5.43 -4.64
C THR A 84 -3.55 6.60 -5.54
N THR A 85 -2.30 7.06 -5.60
CA THR A 85 -1.90 8.13 -6.53
C THR A 85 -2.10 7.71 -7.98
N LEU A 86 -1.72 6.48 -8.37
CA LEU A 86 -1.98 5.97 -9.72
C LEU A 86 -3.47 5.91 -10.03
N ALA A 87 -4.29 5.44 -9.10
CA ALA A 87 -5.74 5.39 -9.27
C ALA A 87 -6.33 6.79 -9.48
N MET A 88 -5.92 7.76 -8.67
CA MET A 88 -6.33 9.16 -8.82
C MET A 88 -5.88 9.74 -10.17
N MET A 89 -4.63 9.49 -10.59
CA MET A 89 -4.13 10.00 -11.87
C MET A 89 -4.80 9.35 -13.07
N LEU A 90 -5.23 8.09 -12.97
CA LEU A 90 -6.08 7.46 -13.98
C LEU A 90 -7.45 8.15 -14.09
N LEU A 91 -8.08 8.47 -12.96
CA LEU A 91 -9.34 9.22 -12.95
C LEU A 91 -9.19 10.64 -13.49
N VAL A 92 -8.03 11.28 -13.25
CA VAL A 92 -7.68 12.58 -13.86
C VAL A 92 -7.55 12.46 -15.37
N ARG A 93 -6.81 11.47 -15.85
CA ARG A 93 -6.67 11.20 -17.29
C ARG A 93 -8.01 10.92 -17.97
N GLU A 94 -8.95 10.29 -17.25
CA GLU A 94 -10.31 10.01 -17.73
C GLU A 94 -11.26 11.21 -17.62
N GLY A 95 -10.81 12.36 -17.08
CA GLY A 95 -11.65 13.54 -16.90
C GLY A 95 -12.73 13.40 -15.82
N LYS A 96 -12.66 12.36 -14.98
CA LYS A 96 -13.64 12.10 -13.90
C LYS A 96 -13.40 12.94 -12.66
N ILE A 97 -12.14 13.29 -12.41
CA ILE A 97 -11.68 14.15 -11.32
C ILE A 97 -10.65 15.11 -11.90
N ARG A 98 -10.55 16.33 -11.39
CA ARG A 98 -9.39 17.19 -11.59
C ARG A 98 -8.65 17.36 -10.27
N VAL A 99 -7.34 17.57 -10.33
CA VAL A 99 -6.54 17.76 -9.09
C VAL A 99 -6.92 19.03 -8.33
N ASP A 100 -7.46 20.03 -9.03
CA ASP A 100 -7.98 21.27 -8.45
C ASP A 100 -9.43 21.16 -7.95
N ASP A 101 -10.11 20.02 -8.17
CA ASP A 101 -11.45 19.81 -7.62
C ASP A 101 -11.44 19.84 -6.09
N ARG A 102 -12.49 20.45 -5.54
CA ARG A 102 -12.75 20.39 -4.10
C ARG A 102 -13.20 18.99 -3.71
N VAL A 103 -12.65 18.45 -2.64
CA VAL A 103 -12.99 17.10 -2.15
C VAL A 103 -14.48 17.00 -1.80
N ASN A 104 -15.04 18.05 -1.22
CA ASN A 104 -16.46 18.08 -0.82
C ASN A 104 -17.46 18.09 -1.99
N ARG A 105 -16.98 18.26 -3.24
CA ARG A 105 -17.80 18.04 -4.45
C ARG A 105 -18.24 16.57 -4.55
N PHE A 106 -17.37 15.65 -4.14
CA PHE A 106 -17.60 14.21 -4.22
C PHE A 106 -17.98 13.62 -2.86
N LEU A 107 -17.41 14.16 -1.78
CA LEU A 107 -17.65 13.73 -0.40
C LEU A 107 -18.20 14.91 0.43
N PRO A 108 -19.51 15.24 0.33
CA PRO A 108 -20.06 16.43 0.97
C PRO A 108 -19.77 16.53 2.47
N THR A 109 -19.77 15.39 3.17
CA THR A 109 -19.50 15.31 4.61
C THR A 109 -18.05 15.64 4.98
N PHE A 110 -17.10 15.60 4.04
CA PHE A 110 -15.72 16.03 4.27
C PHE A 110 -15.59 17.54 4.44
N GLY A 111 -16.49 18.34 3.86
CA GLY A 111 -16.40 19.81 3.84
C GLY A 111 -16.54 20.50 5.22
N VAL A 112 -16.87 19.74 6.26
CA VAL A 112 -17.05 20.26 7.63
C VAL A 112 -15.74 20.75 8.26
N PHE A 113 -15.85 21.54 9.32
CA PHE A 113 -14.71 22.00 10.13
C PHE A 113 -13.60 22.73 9.34
N GLY A 114 -13.99 23.56 8.35
CA GLY A 114 -13.06 24.38 7.57
C GLY A 114 -12.37 23.67 6.41
N LYS A 115 -12.82 22.46 6.03
CA LYS A 115 -12.25 21.66 4.93
C LYS A 115 -12.95 21.88 3.59
N ASN A 116 -13.94 22.76 3.50
CA ASN A 116 -14.77 23.00 2.30
C ASN A 116 -14.00 23.53 1.07
N LEU A 117 -12.78 24.04 1.24
CA LEU A 117 -11.91 24.49 0.16
C LEU A 117 -10.76 23.52 -0.13
N THR A 118 -10.66 22.40 0.59
CA THR A 118 -9.58 21.43 0.40
C THR A 118 -9.69 20.78 -0.97
N THR A 119 -8.59 20.78 -1.71
CA THR A 119 -8.52 20.18 -3.06
C THR A 119 -7.96 18.77 -3.04
N VAL A 120 -8.23 18.01 -4.11
CA VAL A 120 -7.62 16.69 -4.34
C VAL A 120 -6.09 16.79 -4.36
N GLN A 121 -5.52 17.82 -4.98
CA GLN A 121 -4.09 18.09 -5.00
C GLN A 121 -3.52 18.24 -3.59
N GLN A 122 -4.24 18.92 -2.69
CA GLN A 122 -3.78 19.12 -1.32
C GLN A 122 -3.75 17.81 -0.53
N LEU A 123 -4.67 16.87 -0.80
CA LEU A 123 -4.56 15.52 -0.23
C LEU A 123 -3.35 14.77 -0.80
N LEU A 124 -3.18 14.76 -2.13
CA LEU A 124 -2.09 14.06 -2.83
C LEU A 124 -0.69 14.56 -2.44
N THR A 125 -0.58 15.86 -2.14
CA THR A 125 0.69 16.52 -1.79
C THR A 125 0.90 16.66 -0.29
N HIS A 126 0.03 16.07 0.53
CA HIS A 126 0.09 16.17 1.99
C HIS A 126 0.03 17.62 2.51
N THR A 127 -0.67 18.51 1.79
CA THR A 127 -0.85 19.91 2.17
C THR A 127 -2.27 20.25 2.63
N SER A 128 -3.11 19.26 2.93
CA SER A 128 -4.50 19.46 3.37
C SER A 128 -4.63 19.98 4.81
N GLY A 129 -3.55 19.95 5.59
CA GLY A 129 -3.56 20.29 7.02
C GLY A 129 -4.18 19.22 7.91
N LEU A 130 -4.60 18.07 7.36
CA LEU A 130 -5.08 16.94 8.17
C LEU A 130 -3.98 16.41 9.10
N PRO A 131 -4.33 15.91 10.30
CA PRO A 131 -3.37 15.22 11.16
C PRO A 131 -2.62 14.11 10.44
N ALA A 132 -1.37 13.86 10.85
CA ALA A 132 -0.53 12.83 10.24
C ALA A 132 -1.18 11.44 10.37
N TRP A 133 -1.59 11.08 11.58
CA TRP A 133 -2.18 9.79 11.92
C TRP A 133 -3.02 9.91 13.20
N LYS A 134 -4.02 9.02 13.35
CA LYS A 134 -4.76 8.81 14.60
C LYS A 134 -5.11 7.33 14.79
N PRO A 135 -5.26 6.84 16.03
CA PRO A 135 -5.50 5.43 16.33
C PRO A 135 -6.97 5.01 16.15
N TYR A 136 -7.56 5.22 14.98
CA TYR A 136 -8.98 4.89 14.74
C TYR A 136 -9.30 3.40 14.94
N TYR A 137 -8.33 2.50 14.77
CA TYR A 137 -8.47 1.10 15.11
C TYR A 137 -8.89 0.87 16.58
N GLN A 138 -8.46 1.73 17.51
CA GLN A 138 -8.88 1.63 18.92
C GLN A 138 -10.36 1.95 19.09
N GLU A 139 -10.88 2.94 18.36
CA GLU A 139 -12.30 3.27 18.32
C GLU A 139 -13.14 2.11 17.75
N VAL A 140 -12.63 1.44 16.71
CA VAL A 140 -13.26 0.24 16.13
C VAL A 140 -13.27 -0.91 17.15
N LEU A 141 -12.15 -1.17 17.82
CA LEU A 141 -12.04 -2.21 18.84
C LEU A 141 -12.97 -1.96 20.03
N ASN A 142 -13.06 -0.71 20.49
CA ASN A 142 -13.94 -0.34 21.60
C ASN A 142 -15.41 -0.56 21.25
N ARG A 143 -15.81 -0.28 20.01
CA ARG A 143 -17.18 -0.55 19.55
C ARG A 143 -17.49 -2.04 19.47
N GLU A 144 -16.54 -2.87 19.05
CA GLU A 144 -16.73 -4.32 19.05
C GLU A 144 -16.87 -4.86 20.49
N LYS A 145 -16.01 -4.40 21.41
CA LYS A 145 -16.13 -4.71 22.85
C LYS A 145 -17.46 -4.24 23.45
N ALA A 146 -18.02 -3.13 22.97
CA ALA A 146 -19.31 -2.60 23.39
C ALA A 146 -20.53 -3.30 22.73
N GLY A 147 -20.32 -4.40 22.00
CA GLY A 147 -21.41 -5.25 21.49
C GLY A 147 -21.66 -5.17 20.00
N LYS A 148 -20.88 -4.40 19.21
CA LYS A 148 -20.93 -4.52 17.74
C LYS A 148 -20.15 -5.76 17.29
N ILE A 149 -20.82 -6.91 17.29
CA ILE A 149 -20.23 -8.20 16.92
C ILE A 149 -19.66 -8.15 15.48
N HIS A 150 -18.45 -8.68 15.27
CA HIS A 150 -17.80 -8.81 13.95
C HIS A 150 -17.55 -7.47 13.22
N PHE A 151 -17.35 -6.40 13.99
CA PHE A 151 -17.16 -5.05 13.49
C PHE A 151 -15.73 -4.78 13.02
N VAL A 152 -14.71 -5.30 13.72
CA VAL A 152 -13.31 -5.17 13.27
C VAL A 152 -13.14 -5.86 11.91
N ALA A 153 -12.34 -5.27 11.03
CA ALA A 153 -12.09 -5.75 9.68
C ALA A 153 -13.40 -5.96 8.89
N SER A 154 -14.28 -4.96 8.93
CA SER A 154 -15.57 -4.98 8.23
C SER A 154 -15.81 -3.71 7.43
N ARG A 155 -16.73 -3.78 6.46
CA ARG A 155 -17.19 -2.59 5.72
C ARG A 155 -17.79 -1.52 6.64
N GLY A 156 -18.45 -1.95 7.73
CA GLY A 156 -19.01 -1.03 8.73
C GLY A 156 -17.92 -0.28 9.50
N ALA A 157 -16.79 -0.94 9.81
CA ALA A 157 -15.65 -0.27 10.40
C ALA A 157 -14.97 0.68 9.41
N LYS A 158 -14.86 0.30 8.13
CA LYS A 158 -14.37 1.20 7.08
C LYS A 158 -15.17 2.51 7.04
N SER A 159 -16.48 2.41 6.90
CA SER A 159 -17.38 3.59 6.89
C SER A 159 -17.28 4.41 8.18
N TYR A 160 -17.16 3.75 9.33
CA TYR A 160 -17.00 4.46 10.60
C TYR A 160 -15.68 5.24 10.67
N VAL A 161 -14.57 4.65 10.22
CA VAL A 161 -13.28 5.35 10.21
C VAL A 161 -13.30 6.51 9.22
N THR A 162 -13.87 6.35 8.01
CA THR A 162 -13.96 7.46 7.04
C THR A 162 -14.80 8.61 7.59
N GLU A 163 -15.92 8.32 8.28
CA GLU A 163 -16.73 9.33 8.98
C GLU A 163 -15.92 10.08 10.06
N LEU A 164 -15.09 9.38 10.84
CA LEU A 164 -14.21 10.02 11.81
C LEU A 164 -13.20 10.94 11.13
N VAL A 165 -12.56 10.48 10.03
CA VAL A 165 -11.62 11.28 9.24
C VAL A 165 -12.30 12.53 8.67
N HIS A 166 -13.53 12.42 8.16
CA HIS A 166 -14.30 13.57 7.66
C HIS A 166 -14.56 14.61 8.74
N ARG A 167 -14.67 14.19 10.00
CA ARG A 167 -14.90 15.07 11.15
C ARG A 167 -13.62 15.66 11.75
N GLU A 168 -12.45 15.35 11.20
CA GLU A 168 -11.21 15.93 11.68
C GLU A 168 -11.11 17.42 11.39
N LYS A 169 -10.59 18.16 12.37
CA LYS A 169 -10.20 19.56 12.20
C LYS A 169 -8.79 19.58 11.60
N PRO A 170 -8.54 20.31 10.51
CA PRO A 170 -7.18 20.56 10.05
C PRO A 170 -6.38 21.22 11.19
N LEU A 171 -5.14 20.78 11.38
CA LEU A 171 -4.18 21.41 12.29
C LEU A 171 -3.80 22.80 11.79
N GLN A 172 -3.85 22.99 10.47
CA GLN A 172 -3.50 24.23 9.78
C GLN A 172 -4.39 24.37 8.52
N PRO A 173 -4.56 25.59 7.98
CA PRO A 173 -5.34 25.77 6.76
C PRO A 173 -4.76 24.98 5.57
N PRO A 174 -5.62 24.39 4.71
CA PRO A 174 -5.16 23.69 3.51
C PRO A 174 -4.29 24.58 2.60
N GLY A 175 -3.23 23.98 2.05
CA GLY A 175 -2.26 24.61 1.15
C GLY A 175 -1.13 25.38 1.84
N LYS A 176 -1.07 25.43 3.18
CA LYS A 176 -0.06 26.21 3.90
C LYS A 176 1.23 25.45 4.20
N HIS A 177 1.13 24.18 4.59
CA HIS A 177 2.28 23.37 5.00
C HIS A 177 2.11 21.93 4.55
N CYS A 178 3.25 21.26 4.30
CA CYS A 178 3.29 19.84 4.02
C CYS A 178 3.44 19.05 5.33
N LEU A 179 2.44 18.24 5.66
CA LEU A 179 2.45 17.28 6.76
C LEU A 179 2.03 15.91 6.23
N TYR A 180 2.97 14.97 6.19
CA TYR A 180 2.72 13.60 5.74
C TYR A 180 1.56 12.98 6.53
N SER A 181 0.48 12.66 5.82
CA SER A 181 -0.82 12.34 6.42
C SER A 181 -1.47 11.13 5.77
N ASP A 182 -1.74 10.11 6.59
CA ASP A 182 -2.49 8.92 6.22
C ASP A 182 -3.96 9.25 5.99
N LEU A 183 -4.51 10.16 6.80
CA LEU A 183 -5.91 10.59 6.71
C LEU A 183 -6.23 11.14 5.32
N GLY A 184 -5.31 11.90 4.72
CA GLY A 184 -5.48 12.39 3.36
C GLY A 184 -5.61 11.25 2.33
N PHE A 185 -4.84 10.18 2.50
CA PHE A 185 -4.86 9.03 1.60
C PHE A 185 -6.02 8.07 1.87
N ILE A 186 -6.52 7.99 3.10
CA ILE A 186 -7.81 7.34 3.40
C ILE A 186 -8.94 8.00 2.57
N VAL A 187 -9.00 9.33 2.59
CA VAL A 187 -10.00 10.10 1.81
C VAL A 187 -9.81 9.93 0.30
N LEU A 188 -8.57 9.89 -0.19
CA LEU A 188 -8.31 9.61 -1.60
C LEU A 188 -8.76 8.20 -2.01
N GLY A 189 -8.58 7.20 -1.13
CA GLY A 189 -9.12 5.86 -1.35
C GLY A 189 -10.64 5.88 -1.48
N GLU A 190 -11.33 6.57 -0.57
CA GLU A 190 -12.80 6.74 -0.62
C GLU A 190 -13.27 7.51 -1.86
N LEU A 191 -12.51 8.51 -2.32
CA LEU A 191 -12.80 9.23 -3.56
C LEU A 191 -12.78 8.31 -4.78
N VAL A 192 -11.79 7.40 -4.88
CA VAL A 192 -11.75 6.40 -5.95
C VAL A 192 -13.01 5.54 -5.91
N GLU A 193 -13.40 5.06 -4.73
CA GLU A 193 -14.58 4.20 -4.58
C GLU A 193 -15.87 4.95 -4.93
N THR A 194 -15.99 6.20 -4.50
CA THR A 194 -17.17 7.05 -4.73
C THR A 194 -17.35 7.40 -6.19
N VAL A 195 -16.27 7.79 -6.89
CA VAL A 195 -16.33 8.22 -8.29
C VAL A 195 -16.52 7.04 -9.25
N THR A 196 -16.06 5.84 -8.86
CA THR A 196 -16.07 4.68 -9.75
C THR A 196 -17.15 3.65 -9.43
N GLY A 197 -17.67 3.64 -8.20
CA GLY A 197 -18.50 2.56 -7.68
C GLY A 197 -17.75 1.24 -7.47
N MET A 198 -16.42 1.22 -7.64
CA MET A 198 -15.57 0.03 -7.47
C MET A 198 -14.80 0.14 -6.16
N ALA A 199 -14.67 -0.97 -5.43
CA ALA A 199 -13.74 -1.04 -4.30
C ALA A 199 -12.30 -0.76 -4.75
N LEU A 200 -11.50 -0.09 -3.92
CA LEU A 200 -10.15 0.38 -4.28
C LEU A 200 -9.23 -0.76 -4.72
N ASP A 201 -9.30 -1.92 -4.05
CA ASP A 201 -8.55 -3.13 -4.40
C ASP A 201 -8.87 -3.63 -5.80
N ARG A 202 -10.16 -3.66 -6.14
CA ARG A 202 -10.66 -4.09 -7.45
C ARG A 202 -10.29 -3.08 -8.53
N PHE A 203 -10.39 -1.79 -8.24
CA PHE A 203 -9.97 -0.74 -9.18
C PHE A 203 -8.48 -0.88 -9.50
N CYS A 204 -7.62 -0.99 -8.48
CA CYS A 204 -6.18 -1.11 -8.69
C CYS A 204 -5.82 -2.42 -9.41
N LEU A 205 -6.44 -3.54 -9.05
CA LEU A 205 -6.22 -4.81 -9.72
C LEU A 205 -6.57 -4.74 -11.21
N GLU A 206 -7.77 -4.28 -11.56
CA GLU A 206 -8.26 -4.30 -12.95
C GLU A 206 -7.62 -3.21 -13.81
N ARG A 207 -7.36 -2.02 -13.25
CA ARG A 207 -6.96 -0.83 -14.02
C ARG A 207 -5.47 -0.54 -13.98
N ILE A 208 -4.73 -1.10 -13.02
CA ILE A 208 -3.29 -0.83 -12.82
C ILE A 208 -2.50 -2.13 -12.92
N TYR A 209 -2.75 -3.08 -12.01
CA TYR A 209 -1.86 -4.23 -11.83
C TYR A 209 -1.96 -5.25 -12.97
N LYS A 210 -3.17 -5.63 -13.40
CA LYS A 210 -3.37 -6.55 -14.54
C LYS A 210 -2.77 -6.00 -15.85
N PRO A 211 -3.05 -4.74 -16.27
CA PRO A 211 -2.43 -4.18 -17.48
C PRO A 211 -0.91 -4.13 -17.44
N LEU A 212 -0.32 -3.95 -16.26
CA LEU A 212 1.14 -3.94 -16.06
C LEU A 212 1.74 -5.34 -15.88
N GLY A 213 0.92 -6.40 -15.84
CA GLY A 213 1.38 -7.77 -15.60
C GLY A 213 1.85 -8.04 -14.17
N LEU A 214 1.47 -7.21 -13.20
CA LEU A 214 1.84 -7.33 -11.79
C LEU A 214 0.96 -8.38 -11.09
N ARG A 215 1.35 -9.65 -11.21
CA ARG A 215 0.54 -10.81 -10.73
C ARG A 215 0.59 -11.02 -9.22
N SER A 216 1.63 -10.54 -8.56
CA SER A 216 1.87 -10.72 -7.12
C SER A 216 1.68 -9.42 -6.34
N THR A 217 0.92 -8.48 -6.88
CA THR A 217 0.65 -7.17 -6.27
C THR A 217 -0.85 -6.98 -6.12
N GLY A 218 -1.30 -6.66 -4.92
CA GLY A 218 -2.72 -6.47 -4.62
C GLY A 218 -2.94 -6.16 -3.15
N PHE A 219 -4.15 -5.70 -2.85
CA PHE A 219 -4.61 -5.56 -1.47
C PHE A 219 -5.16 -6.89 -0.97
N VAL A 220 -5.17 -7.06 0.36
CA VAL A 220 -5.81 -8.19 1.02
C VAL A 220 -7.14 -7.73 1.62
N ASP A 221 -8.25 -8.04 0.95
CA ASP A 221 -9.59 -7.81 1.49
C ASP A 221 -9.92 -8.84 2.59
N LEU A 222 -9.73 -8.43 3.84
CA LEU A 222 -9.97 -9.26 5.03
C LEU A 222 -11.46 -9.61 5.19
N THR A 223 -12.36 -8.79 4.64
CA THR A 223 -13.79 -9.08 4.65
C THR A 223 -14.10 -10.30 3.78
N GLN A 224 -13.35 -10.47 2.68
CA GLN A 224 -13.46 -11.64 1.81
C GLN A 224 -12.79 -12.88 2.40
N LEU A 225 -11.61 -12.77 3.04
CA LEU A 225 -10.98 -13.91 3.69
C LEU A 225 -11.91 -14.55 4.74
N ARG A 226 -12.57 -13.72 5.56
CA ARG A 226 -13.53 -14.19 6.56
C ARG A 226 -14.76 -14.87 5.96
N THR A 227 -15.31 -14.30 4.89
CA THR A 227 -16.56 -14.80 4.28
C THR A 227 -16.33 -16.02 3.39
N ARG A 228 -15.19 -16.08 2.68
CA ARG A 228 -14.86 -17.15 1.74
C ARG A 228 -13.97 -18.24 2.33
N ARG A 229 -13.51 -18.10 3.59
CA ARG A 229 -12.58 -19.02 4.27
C ARG A 229 -11.34 -19.31 3.43
N VAL A 230 -10.79 -18.25 2.82
CA VAL A 230 -9.55 -18.31 2.04
C VAL A 230 -8.40 -17.94 2.97
N GLU A 231 -7.27 -18.63 2.83
CA GLU A 231 -6.05 -18.35 3.56
C GLU A 231 -5.03 -17.66 2.65
N ALA A 232 -4.22 -16.77 3.23
CA ALA A 232 -3.12 -16.17 2.50
C ALA A 232 -2.01 -17.20 2.26
N VAL A 233 -1.29 -17.09 1.14
CA VAL A 233 -0.14 -17.95 0.82
C VAL A 233 1.08 -17.45 1.61
N THR A 234 1.06 -17.68 2.92
CA THR A 234 2.06 -17.19 3.88
C THR A 234 3.47 -17.72 3.60
N GLU A 235 3.62 -18.78 2.82
CA GLU A 235 4.92 -19.33 2.37
C GLU A 235 5.69 -18.41 1.42
N LEU A 236 5.01 -17.50 0.74
CA LEU A 236 5.64 -16.52 -0.17
C LEU A 236 5.77 -15.14 0.45
N ILE A 237 5.12 -14.88 1.59
CA ILE A 237 5.00 -13.55 2.17
C ILE A 237 6.01 -13.39 3.31
N ALA A 238 6.74 -12.27 3.32
CA ALA A 238 7.59 -11.90 4.44
C ALA A 238 6.70 -11.41 5.61
N PRO A 239 6.81 -12.00 6.81
CA PRO A 239 6.12 -11.48 7.98
C PRO A 239 6.63 -10.09 8.37
N THR A 240 5.78 -9.27 8.98
CA THR A 240 6.11 -7.88 9.31
C THR A 240 6.45 -7.68 10.78
N GLU A 241 5.49 -7.86 11.68
CA GLU A 241 5.68 -7.64 13.12
C GLU A 241 5.03 -8.73 13.99
N GLN A 242 5.53 -8.87 15.22
CA GLN A 242 4.77 -9.51 16.28
C GLN A 242 3.78 -8.49 16.86
N CYS A 243 2.54 -8.51 16.38
CA CYS A 243 1.58 -7.48 16.69
C CYS A 243 1.09 -7.58 18.15
N PRO A 244 1.24 -6.50 18.96
CA PRO A 244 1.00 -6.56 20.39
C PRO A 244 -0.47 -6.73 20.74
N TRP A 245 -1.40 -6.30 19.88
CA TRP A 245 -2.83 -6.38 20.14
C TRP A 245 -3.53 -7.48 19.35
N ARG A 246 -3.04 -7.83 18.15
CA ARG A 246 -3.52 -8.99 17.39
C ARG A 246 -2.92 -10.31 17.90
N LYS A 247 -1.92 -10.25 18.79
CA LYS A 247 -1.29 -11.39 19.51
C LYS A 247 -0.75 -12.48 18.58
N LYS A 248 -0.27 -12.10 17.41
CA LYS A 248 0.33 -12.99 16.40
C LYS A 248 1.40 -12.28 15.60
N ILE A 249 2.25 -13.06 14.94
CA ILE A 249 3.13 -12.56 13.90
C ILE A 249 2.27 -12.28 12.66
N LEU A 250 2.31 -11.07 12.15
CA LEU A 250 1.53 -10.68 10.98
C LEU A 250 2.16 -11.23 9.71
N CYS A 251 1.37 -11.96 8.93
CA CYS A 251 1.77 -12.48 7.63
C CYS A 251 0.52 -12.70 6.77
N GLY A 252 0.52 -12.13 5.55
CA GLY A 252 -0.63 -12.25 4.65
C GLY A 252 -1.84 -11.40 5.03
N GLU A 253 -1.64 -10.36 5.83
CA GLU A 253 -2.61 -9.33 6.17
C GLU A 253 -1.89 -7.99 6.29
N VAL A 254 -2.63 -6.89 6.13
CA VAL A 254 -2.04 -5.55 6.21
C VAL A 254 -1.43 -5.27 7.59
N HIS A 255 -0.22 -4.73 7.60
CA HIS A 255 0.49 -4.30 8.81
C HIS A 255 -0.25 -3.17 9.52
N ASP A 256 -0.61 -2.11 8.80
CA ASP A 256 -1.24 -0.91 9.37
C ASP A 256 -2.54 -1.21 10.14
N ASP A 257 -2.63 -0.67 11.35
CA ASP A 257 -3.72 -0.94 12.28
C ASP A 257 -5.07 -0.36 11.81
N ASN A 258 -5.06 0.84 11.24
CA ASN A 258 -6.28 1.45 10.74
C ASN A 258 -6.77 0.70 9.49
N ALA A 259 -5.88 0.40 8.54
CA ALA A 259 -6.22 -0.36 7.35
C ALA A 259 -6.76 -1.75 7.71
N TYR A 260 -6.14 -2.44 8.67
CA TYR A 260 -6.64 -3.72 9.17
C TYR A 260 -8.06 -3.58 9.74
N ALA A 261 -8.27 -2.62 10.64
CA ALA A 261 -9.58 -2.37 11.25
C ALA A 261 -10.64 -2.01 10.19
N MET A 262 -10.25 -1.33 9.12
CA MET A 262 -11.09 -0.98 7.96
C MET A 262 -11.35 -2.14 6.99
N GLY A 263 -10.81 -3.34 7.23
CA GLY A 263 -11.02 -4.52 6.38
C GLY A 263 -9.91 -4.81 5.38
N GLY A 264 -8.74 -4.19 5.53
CA GLY A 264 -7.52 -4.50 4.77
C GLY A 264 -7.34 -3.74 3.46
N VAL A 265 -8.28 -2.86 3.10
CA VAL A 265 -8.23 -2.06 1.87
C VAL A 265 -8.42 -0.58 2.21
N ALA A 266 -7.33 0.17 2.29
CA ALA A 266 -7.34 1.61 2.53
C ALA A 266 -6.31 2.31 1.62
N GLY A 267 -6.51 3.61 1.35
CA GLY A 267 -5.64 4.32 0.42
C GLY A 267 -4.24 4.65 0.96
N HIS A 268 -4.04 4.55 2.28
CA HIS A 268 -2.76 4.87 2.91
C HIS A 268 -1.86 3.65 3.11
N ALA A 269 -2.43 2.43 3.10
CA ALA A 269 -1.76 1.15 3.36
C ALA A 269 -2.52 -0.01 2.71
#